data_AF-A0A9P6LWN4-F1
#
_entry.id   AF-A0A9P6LWN4-F1
#
_cell.length_a   1.000
_cell.length_b   1.000
_cell.length_c   1.000
_cell.angle_alpha   90.00
_cell.angle_beta   90.00
_cell.angle_gamma   90.00
#
_symmetry.space_group_name_H-M   'P 1'
#
loop_
_entity.id
_entity.type
_entity.pdbx_description
1 polymer ?
#
loop_
_entity_poly.entity_id
_entity_poly.type
_entity_poly.pdbx_seq_one_letter_code
_entity_poly.pdbx_strand_id
1 'polypeptide(L)'
;MNRNNSRAKESSPPKTSSQAEDRYRIVDDILETENLYRVLAVSRTATTEEIRRAYIAKSRVCHPDKFPEYPRATEAFQKLSLAYETLSKPSSRFVYDSTGGSSGRTMLGSEETLQSVLSQVFFEFMDGDFDVIRNMINTMNNTAGGVRLGEDVIGMIEEMFLRLRFILHGCKKYMTLVHDQVQQLSDIHHSMKSLAYLDVLGRFRLTLKLSKVMLTIPMIIQDEMKREIALEAGSEQEDSTKKNAGIVGTVFLNDRVETVLKKVVSAIETGERWV
;
A
#
# COMPACT_ATOMS: atom_id res chain seq x y z
N MET A 1 -62.56 -8.43 45.27
CA MET A 1 -61.27 -7.71 45.27
C MET A 1 -60.36 -8.26 44.18
N ASN A 2 -59.75 -7.35 43.41
CA ASN A 2 -58.48 -7.49 42.65
C ASN A 2 -58.30 -8.62 41.62
N ARG A 3 -58.23 -8.34 40.30
CA ARG A 3 -57.23 -7.59 39.48
C ARG A 3 -56.20 -8.54 38.82
N ASN A 4 -56.13 -8.38 37.50
CA ASN A 4 -54.96 -8.49 36.61
C ASN A 4 -54.70 -9.81 35.85
N ASN A 5 -55.21 -9.82 34.61
CA ASN A 5 -54.42 -9.79 33.37
C ASN A 5 -53.27 -10.83 33.23
N SER A 6 -53.59 -11.99 32.67
CA SER A 6 -52.61 -12.95 32.14
C SER A 6 -52.54 -12.81 30.62
N ARG A 7 -51.67 -11.92 30.18
CA ARG A 7 -51.30 -11.68 28.77
C ARG A 7 -50.88 -12.99 28.11
N ALA A 8 -51.56 -13.34 27.03
CA ALA A 8 -51.15 -14.38 26.09
C ALA A 8 -49.68 -14.19 25.70
N LYS A 9 -48.84 -15.17 26.02
CA LYS A 9 -47.55 -15.35 25.35
C LYS A 9 -47.82 -16.18 24.12
N GLU A 10 -47.93 -15.52 22.97
CA GLU A 10 -47.73 -16.15 21.66
C GLU A 10 -46.38 -16.85 21.68
N SER A 11 -46.41 -18.19 21.72
CA SER A 11 -45.24 -19.02 21.52
C SER A 11 -44.97 -19.08 20.01
N SER A 12 -43.98 -18.30 19.57
CA SER A 12 -43.41 -18.41 18.23
C SER A 12 -43.00 -19.87 17.91
N PRO A 13 -43.18 -20.34 16.66
CA PRO A 13 -42.95 -21.74 16.30
C PRO A 13 -41.47 -22.13 16.36
N PRO A 14 -41.15 -23.44 16.49
CA PRO A 14 -39.79 -23.93 16.67
C PRO A 14 -38.96 -23.70 15.40
N LYS A 15 -37.80 -23.04 15.53
CA LYS A 15 -36.85 -22.85 14.42
C LYS A 15 -36.14 -24.18 14.12
N THR A 16 -36.73 -24.89 13.17
CA THR A 16 -36.25 -25.96 12.27
C THR A 16 -34.74 -26.27 12.27
N SER A 17 -34.43 -27.57 12.40
CA SER A 17 -33.13 -28.24 12.21
C SER A 17 -32.36 -27.83 10.94
N SER A 18 -33.05 -27.45 9.87
CA SER A 18 -32.44 -26.99 8.60
C SER A 18 -31.55 -25.74 8.75
N GLN A 19 -31.88 -24.80 9.64
CA GLN A 19 -31.08 -23.57 9.81
C GLN A 19 -29.75 -23.82 10.54
N ALA A 20 -29.69 -24.89 11.36
CA ALA A 20 -28.46 -25.28 12.03
C ALA A 20 -27.50 -25.93 11.02
N GLU A 21 -28.00 -26.87 10.20
CA GLU A 21 -27.23 -27.53 9.15
C GLU A 21 -26.61 -26.54 8.15
N ASP A 22 -27.38 -25.52 7.73
CA ASP A 22 -26.91 -24.50 6.80
C ASP A 22 -25.77 -23.64 7.36
N ARG A 23 -25.68 -23.48 8.70
CA ARG A 23 -24.60 -22.71 9.34
C ARG A 23 -23.28 -23.46 9.38
N TYR A 24 -23.30 -24.79 9.51
CA TYR A 24 -22.08 -25.61 9.45
C TYR A 24 -21.54 -25.73 8.02
N ARG A 25 -22.42 -25.75 7.01
CA ARG A 25 -22.02 -25.76 5.60
C ARG A 25 -21.14 -24.57 5.20
N ILE A 26 -21.36 -23.40 5.78
CA ILE A 26 -20.54 -22.20 5.51
C ILE A 26 -19.09 -22.42 5.98
N VAL A 27 -18.89 -23.12 7.09
CA VAL A 27 -17.56 -23.43 7.62
C VAL A 27 -16.83 -24.39 6.69
N ASP A 28 -17.53 -25.41 6.19
CA ASP A 28 -16.97 -26.41 5.29
C ASP A 28 -16.65 -25.82 3.91
N ASP A 29 -17.53 -24.97 3.37
CA ASP A 29 -17.31 -24.26 2.11
C ASP A 29 -16.06 -23.37 2.14
N ILE A 30 -15.81 -22.70 3.29
CA ILE A 30 -14.58 -21.93 3.50
C ILE A 30 -13.34 -22.85 3.46
N LEU A 31 -13.41 -24.02 4.07
CA LEU A 31 -12.31 -24.98 4.10
C LEU A 31 -12.03 -25.64 2.75
N GLU A 32 -13.06 -25.90 1.94
CA GLU A 32 -12.95 -26.50 0.61
C GLU A 32 -12.49 -25.49 -0.45
N THR A 33 -12.76 -24.20 -0.26
CA THR A 33 -12.42 -23.18 -1.25
C THR A 33 -10.94 -22.81 -1.23
N GLU A 34 -10.18 -23.10 -2.29
CA GLU A 34 -8.75 -22.75 -2.38
C GLU A 34 -8.50 -21.26 -2.68
N ASN A 35 -9.45 -20.59 -3.35
CA ASN A 35 -9.28 -19.21 -3.78
C ASN A 35 -9.66 -18.21 -2.67
N LEU A 36 -8.70 -17.38 -2.23
CA LEU A 36 -8.87 -16.40 -1.15
C LEU A 36 -9.98 -15.36 -1.42
N TYR A 37 -10.22 -14.98 -2.68
CA TYR A 37 -11.30 -14.05 -3.04
C TYR A 37 -12.67 -14.69 -2.78
N ARG A 38 -12.81 -15.98 -3.08
CA ARG A 38 -14.03 -16.75 -2.80
C ARG A 38 -14.20 -17.02 -1.31
N VAL A 39 -13.09 -17.28 -0.59
CA VAL A 39 -13.09 -17.38 0.88
C VAL A 39 -13.65 -16.11 1.52
N LEU A 40 -13.34 -14.93 0.99
CA LEU A 40 -13.91 -13.65 1.45
C LEU A 40 -15.25 -13.28 0.78
N ALA A 41 -15.67 -14.02 -0.24
CA ALA A 41 -16.84 -13.71 -1.09
C ALA A 41 -16.78 -12.30 -1.72
N VAL A 42 -15.61 -11.93 -2.23
CA VAL A 42 -15.35 -10.66 -2.90
C VAL A 42 -14.88 -10.87 -4.33
N SER A 43 -15.07 -9.85 -5.18
CA SER A 43 -14.51 -9.86 -6.54
C SER A 43 -12.99 -9.71 -6.52
N ARG A 44 -12.32 -10.20 -7.56
CA ARG A 44 -10.89 -9.93 -7.81
C ARG A 44 -10.59 -8.44 -8.05
N THR A 45 -11.62 -7.63 -8.33
CA THR A 45 -11.53 -6.17 -8.46
C THR A 45 -11.90 -5.43 -7.18
N ALA A 46 -12.17 -6.12 -6.07
CA ALA A 46 -12.63 -5.50 -4.84
C ALA A 46 -11.57 -4.56 -4.24
N THR A 47 -12.05 -3.47 -3.65
CA THR A 47 -11.22 -2.50 -2.90
C THR A 47 -10.81 -3.05 -1.53
N THR A 48 -9.78 -2.46 -0.93
CA THR A 48 -9.32 -2.79 0.43
C THR A 48 -10.44 -2.67 1.48
N GLU A 49 -11.30 -1.68 1.33
CA GLU A 49 -12.45 -1.39 2.18
C GLU A 49 -13.55 -2.43 2.02
N GLU A 50 -13.77 -2.93 0.80
CA GLU A 50 -14.68 -4.05 0.54
C GLU A 50 -14.16 -5.36 1.13
N ILE A 51 -12.87 -5.64 0.98
CA ILE A 51 -12.20 -6.81 1.57
C ILE A 51 -12.31 -6.78 3.10
N ARG A 52 -12.07 -5.62 3.72
CA ARG A 52 -12.24 -5.43 5.17
C ARG A 52 -13.68 -5.63 5.64
N ARG A 53 -14.64 -5.05 4.93
CA ARG A 53 -16.07 -5.22 5.26
C ARG A 53 -16.50 -6.67 5.14
N ALA A 54 -16.07 -7.37 4.09
CA ALA A 54 -16.38 -8.77 3.86
C ALA A 54 -15.77 -9.68 4.93
N TYR A 55 -14.51 -9.43 5.33
CA TYR A 55 -13.87 -10.11 6.45
C TYR A 55 -14.67 -9.95 7.75
N ILE A 56 -15.01 -8.72 8.14
CA ILE A 56 -15.78 -8.46 9.36
C ILE A 56 -17.14 -9.19 9.33
N ALA A 57 -17.82 -9.16 8.18
CA ALA A 57 -19.09 -9.85 8.01
C ALA A 57 -18.96 -11.37 8.17
N LYS A 58 -18.01 -12.00 7.46
CA LYS A 58 -17.79 -13.45 7.53
C LYS A 58 -17.25 -13.91 8.88
N SER A 59 -16.35 -13.14 9.51
CA SER A 59 -15.80 -13.46 10.83
C SER A 59 -16.88 -13.50 11.90
N ARG A 60 -17.90 -12.64 11.82
CA ARG A 60 -19.07 -12.69 12.73
C ARG A 60 -19.94 -13.93 12.52
N VAL A 61 -19.99 -14.48 11.31
CA VAL A 61 -20.79 -15.66 10.98
C VAL A 61 -20.05 -16.94 11.35
N CYS A 62 -18.73 -16.99 11.11
CA CYS A 62 -17.86 -18.15 11.28
C CYS A 62 -17.09 -18.18 12.64
N HIS A 63 -17.39 -17.27 13.56
CA HIS A 63 -16.64 -17.16 14.82
C HIS A 63 -16.71 -18.47 15.64
N PRO A 64 -15.58 -19.01 16.14
CA PRO A 64 -15.53 -20.30 16.84
C PRO A 64 -16.42 -20.35 18.10
N ASP A 65 -16.64 -19.22 18.76
CA ASP A 65 -17.57 -19.08 19.90
C ASP A 65 -19.02 -19.47 19.56
N LYS A 66 -19.41 -19.37 18.29
CA LYS A 66 -20.75 -19.78 17.82
C LYS A 66 -20.84 -21.26 17.44
N PHE A 67 -19.71 -21.97 17.45
CA PHE A 67 -19.57 -23.38 17.06
C PHE A 67 -18.66 -24.13 18.04
N PRO A 68 -18.97 -24.16 19.35
CA PRO A 68 -18.10 -24.75 20.37
C PRO A 68 -17.86 -26.26 20.18
N GLU A 69 -18.77 -26.95 19.51
CA GLU A 69 -18.70 -28.39 19.24
C GLU A 69 -18.04 -28.73 17.88
N TYR A 70 -17.58 -27.73 17.11
CA TYR A 70 -17.04 -27.93 15.76
C TYR A 70 -15.60 -27.41 15.62
N PRO A 71 -14.57 -28.29 15.72
CA PRO A 71 -13.17 -27.86 15.66
C PRO A 71 -12.78 -27.25 14.30
N ARG A 72 -13.45 -27.66 13.22
CA ARG A 72 -13.28 -27.12 11.86
C ARG A 72 -13.66 -25.64 11.75
N ALA A 73 -14.45 -25.09 12.68
CA ALA A 73 -14.74 -23.65 12.74
C ALA A 73 -13.48 -22.82 13.03
N THR A 74 -12.57 -23.33 13.86
CA THR A 74 -11.29 -22.67 14.16
C THR A 74 -10.39 -22.65 12.93
N GLU A 75 -10.30 -23.78 12.21
CA GLU A 75 -9.51 -23.89 10.98
C GLU A 75 -10.07 -22.96 9.88
N ALA A 76 -11.39 -22.90 9.71
CA ALA A 76 -12.02 -22.01 8.75
C ALA A 76 -11.77 -20.54 9.10
N PHE A 77 -11.78 -20.19 10.38
CA PHE A 77 -11.49 -18.84 10.85
C PHE A 77 -10.02 -18.45 10.60
N GLN A 78 -9.08 -19.38 10.80
CA GLN A 78 -7.67 -19.16 10.46
C GLN A 78 -7.50 -18.92 8.95
N LYS A 79 -8.14 -19.73 8.12
CA LYS A 79 -8.12 -19.57 6.65
C LYS A 79 -8.74 -18.24 6.20
N LEU A 80 -9.83 -17.82 6.85
CA LEU A 80 -10.46 -16.52 6.61
C LEU A 80 -9.54 -15.35 7.00
N SER A 81 -8.79 -15.51 8.10
CA SER A 81 -7.82 -14.51 8.56
C SER A 81 -6.64 -14.40 7.59
N LEU A 82 -6.11 -15.54 7.12
CA LEU A 82 -5.07 -15.59 6.10
C LEU A 82 -5.52 -14.94 4.78
N ALA A 83 -6.76 -15.19 4.36
CA ALA A 83 -7.35 -14.57 3.17
C ALA A 83 -7.38 -13.04 3.30
N TYR A 84 -7.78 -12.53 4.46
CA TYR A 84 -7.79 -11.09 4.72
C TYR A 84 -6.38 -10.50 4.75
N GLU A 85 -5.43 -11.14 5.44
CA GLU A 85 -4.05 -10.66 5.50
C GLU A 85 -3.41 -10.57 4.12
N THR A 86 -3.58 -11.61 3.30
CA THR A 86 -3.02 -11.67 1.95
C THR A 86 -3.68 -10.68 1.00
N LEU A 87 -5.02 -10.53 1.05
CA LEU A 87 -5.73 -9.67 0.09
C LEU A 87 -5.84 -8.20 0.52
N SER A 88 -5.67 -7.89 1.82
CA SER A 88 -5.77 -6.52 2.34
C SER A 88 -4.54 -5.67 1.97
N LYS A 89 -3.35 -6.28 1.88
CA LYS A 89 -2.12 -5.59 1.49
C LYS A 89 -1.96 -5.64 -0.04
N PRO A 90 -1.80 -4.49 -0.73
CA PRO A 90 -1.61 -4.48 -2.19
C PRO A 90 -0.41 -5.32 -2.66
N SER A 91 0.66 -5.34 -1.87
CA SER A 91 1.87 -6.14 -2.10
C SER A 91 1.60 -7.65 -2.05
N SER A 92 1.04 -8.14 -0.95
CA SER A 92 0.69 -9.56 -0.77
C SER A 92 -0.37 -10.03 -1.78
N ARG A 93 -1.32 -9.16 -2.13
CA ARG A 93 -2.33 -9.42 -3.16
C ARG A 93 -1.70 -9.59 -4.54
N PHE A 94 -0.72 -8.75 -4.89
CA PHE A 94 -0.01 -8.85 -6.16
C PHE A 94 0.72 -10.19 -6.28
N VAL A 95 1.42 -10.62 -5.23
CA VAL A 95 2.12 -11.93 -5.20
C VAL A 95 1.13 -13.09 -5.33
N TYR A 96 -0.01 -13.03 -4.64
CA TYR A 96 -1.05 -14.03 -4.77
C TYR A 96 -1.64 -14.09 -6.19
N ASP A 97 -1.86 -12.93 -6.79
CA ASP A 97 -2.38 -12.79 -8.15
C ASP A 97 -1.37 -13.28 -9.21
N SER A 98 -0.08 -13.06 -9.01
CA SER A 98 1.00 -13.53 -9.90
C SER A 98 1.25 -15.02 -9.79
N THR A 99 1.01 -15.62 -8.61
CA THR A 99 1.20 -17.06 -8.35
C THR A 99 -0.02 -17.91 -8.76
N GLY A 100 -0.96 -17.34 -9.52
CA GLY A 100 -2.12 -18.08 -10.05
C GLY A 100 -3.20 -18.42 -9.02
N GLY A 101 -3.22 -17.76 -7.85
CA GLY A 101 -4.32 -17.87 -6.90
C GLY A 101 -4.46 -19.21 -6.18
N SER A 102 -3.39 -19.99 -6.06
CA SER A 102 -3.35 -21.21 -5.24
C SER A 102 -2.65 -20.93 -3.91
N SER A 103 -3.43 -20.76 -2.85
CA SER A 103 -2.91 -20.83 -1.48
C SER A 103 -2.68 -22.30 -1.10
N GLY A 104 -1.58 -22.89 -1.57
CA GLY A 104 -1.16 -24.21 -1.09
C GLY A 104 -0.35 -25.02 -2.09
N ARG A 105 0.93 -25.22 -1.76
CA ARG A 105 1.75 -26.41 -2.08
C ARG A 105 1.56 -26.99 -3.49
N THR A 106 1.86 -26.22 -4.54
CA THR A 106 2.13 -26.84 -5.84
C THR A 106 3.60 -26.68 -6.15
N MET A 107 4.24 -27.83 -6.34
CA MET A 107 5.63 -28.00 -6.73
C MET A 107 5.86 -27.26 -8.06
N LEU A 108 6.38 -26.04 -8.00
CA LEU A 108 6.77 -25.25 -9.18
C LEU A 108 8.30 -25.18 -9.25
N GLY A 109 8.82 -25.13 -10.48
CA GLY A 109 10.24 -25.21 -10.78
C GLY A 109 11.08 -24.24 -9.94
N SER A 110 12.28 -24.67 -9.59
CA SER A 110 13.22 -24.01 -8.67
C SER A 110 13.58 -22.55 -9.03
N GLU A 111 13.33 -22.10 -10.26
CA GLU A 111 13.55 -20.70 -10.67
C GLU A 111 12.36 -19.77 -10.38
N GLU A 112 11.11 -20.21 -10.55
CA GLU A 112 9.93 -19.37 -10.26
C GLU A 112 9.68 -19.23 -8.74
N THR A 113 10.04 -20.26 -7.97
CA THR A 113 9.94 -20.23 -6.50
C THR A 113 10.96 -19.27 -5.87
N LEU A 114 12.19 -19.24 -6.39
CA LEU A 114 13.20 -18.25 -5.98
C LEU A 114 12.75 -16.83 -6.31
N GLN A 115 12.24 -16.58 -7.52
CA GLN A 115 11.75 -15.26 -7.90
C GLN A 115 10.56 -14.82 -7.03
N SER A 116 9.64 -15.72 -6.70
CA SER A 116 8.50 -15.44 -5.82
C SER A 116 8.95 -15.10 -4.39
N VAL A 117 9.88 -15.88 -3.83
CA VAL A 117 10.41 -15.65 -2.47
C VAL A 117 11.22 -14.35 -2.44
N LEU A 118 12.06 -14.10 -3.45
CA LEU A 118 12.83 -12.86 -3.56
C LEU A 118 11.91 -11.64 -3.74
N SER A 119 10.84 -11.78 -4.53
CA SER A 119 9.83 -10.71 -4.68
C SER A 119 9.12 -10.46 -3.36
N GLN A 120 8.73 -11.51 -2.63
CA GLN A 120 8.09 -11.38 -1.33
C GLN A 120 9.01 -10.68 -0.32
N VAL A 121 10.27 -11.11 -0.19
CA VAL A 121 11.26 -10.47 0.69
C VAL A 121 11.50 -9.01 0.27
N PHE A 122 11.55 -8.72 -1.03
CA PHE A 122 11.67 -7.36 -1.53
C PHE A 122 10.43 -6.50 -1.18
N PHE A 123 9.23 -7.06 -1.24
CA PHE A 123 8.01 -6.33 -0.88
C PHE A 123 7.88 -6.11 0.63
N GLU A 124 8.21 -7.11 1.45
CA GLU A 124 8.26 -6.98 2.92
C GLU A 124 9.32 -5.97 3.37
N PHE A 125 10.48 -5.96 2.69
CA PHE A 125 11.50 -4.91 2.81
C PHE A 125 10.94 -3.52 2.49
N MET A 126 10.22 -3.38 1.38
CA MET A 126 9.61 -2.11 0.96
C MET A 126 8.51 -1.63 1.91
N ASP A 127 7.76 -2.56 2.53
CA ASP A 127 6.73 -2.27 3.54
C ASP A 127 7.33 -1.99 4.94
N GLY A 128 8.62 -2.22 5.13
CA GLY A 128 9.36 -1.85 6.34
C GLY A 128 9.43 -2.94 7.42
N ASP A 129 9.20 -4.19 7.05
CA ASP A 129 9.36 -5.34 7.96
C ASP A 129 10.80 -5.87 7.87
N PHE A 130 11.66 -5.35 8.75
CA PHE A 130 13.08 -5.72 8.81
C PHE A 130 13.31 -7.01 9.60
N ASP A 131 12.31 -7.52 10.32
CA ASP A 131 12.43 -8.75 11.09
C ASP A 131 12.62 -9.95 10.15
N VAL A 132 11.98 -9.93 8.98
CA VAL A 132 12.18 -10.96 7.95
C VAL A 132 13.60 -10.94 7.40
N ILE A 133 14.16 -9.75 7.15
CA ILE A 133 15.53 -9.58 6.65
C ILE A 133 16.54 -10.05 7.70
N ARG A 134 16.31 -9.68 8.97
CA ARG A 134 17.13 -10.11 10.10
C ARG A 134 17.07 -11.63 10.29
N ASN A 135 15.88 -12.21 10.21
CA ASN A 135 15.69 -13.66 10.29
C ASN A 135 16.34 -14.39 9.11
N MET A 136 16.30 -13.82 7.90
CA MET A 136 16.98 -14.37 6.73
C MET A 136 18.50 -14.34 6.90
N ILE A 137 19.06 -13.21 7.33
CA ILE A 137 20.50 -13.05 7.61
C ILE A 137 20.94 -14.05 8.70
N ASN A 138 20.16 -14.18 9.77
CA ASN A 138 20.44 -15.14 10.84
C ASN A 138 20.34 -16.59 10.37
N THR A 139 19.38 -16.92 9.50
CA THR A 139 19.25 -18.25 8.90
C THR A 139 20.44 -18.58 8.01
N MET A 140 20.91 -17.61 7.20
CA MET A 140 22.11 -17.74 6.39
C MET A 140 23.37 -17.92 7.25
N ASN A 141 23.46 -17.21 8.38
CA ASN A 141 24.56 -17.32 9.34
C ASN A 141 24.61 -18.71 10.03
N ASN A 142 23.43 -19.29 10.31
CA ASN A 142 23.28 -20.59 10.96
C ASN A 142 23.37 -21.80 10.00
N THR A 143 23.31 -21.58 8.69
CA THR A 143 23.43 -22.66 7.70
C THR A 143 24.90 -23.08 7.59
N ALA A 144 25.19 -24.39 7.67
CA ALA A 144 26.55 -24.92 7.71
C ALA A 144 27.35 -24.53 6.44
N GLY A 145 28.26 -23.56 6.58
CA GLY A 145 29.04 -22.96 5.49
C GLY A 145 28.75 -21.48 5.21
N GLY A 146 27.83 -20.87 5.96
CA GLY A 146 27.42 -19.47 5.81
C GLY A 146 28.44 -18.44 6.30
N VAL A 147 28.29 -17.22 5.79
CA VAL A 147 29.08 -16.04 6.19
C VAL A 147 28.75 -15.71 7.64
N ARG A 148 29.75 -15.82 8.53
CA ARG A 148 29.63 -15.41 9.93
C ARG A 148 29.64 -13.89 10.04
N LEU A 149 28.49 -13.27 9.78
CA LEU A 149 28.29 -11.85 9.99
C LEU A 149 28.19 -11.60 11.51
N GLY A 150 29.05 -10.74 12.05
CA GLY A 150 28.92 -10.24 13.42
C GLY A 150 27.77 -9.24 13.53
N GLU A 151 27.23 -9.06 14.74
CA GLU A 151 26.08 -8.18 15.01
C GLU A 151 26.29 -6.74 14.48
N ASP A 152 27.52 -6.23 14.56
CA ASP A 152 27.87 -4.90 14.04
C ASP A 152 27.66 -4.80 12.51
N VAL A 153 27.99 -5.86 11.77
CA VAL A 153 27.81 -5.91 10.31
C VAL A 153 26.33 -6.04 9.97
N ILE A 154 25.57 -6.78 10.77
CA ILE A 154 24.11 -6.88 10.62
C ILE A 154 23.46 -5.50 10.83
N GLY A 155 23.91 -4.75 11.84
CA GLY A 155 23.46 -3.37 12.08
C GLY A 155 23.78 -2.42 10.91
N MET A 156 25.00 -2.49 10.36
CA MET A 156 25.35 -1.70 9.17
C MET A 156 24.50 -2.07 7.95
N ILE A 157 24.26 -3.36 7.75
CA ILE A 157 23.42 -3.87 6.65
C ILE A 157 21.98 -3.35 6.81
N GLU A 158 21.43 -3.38 8.02
CA GLU A 158 20.11 -2.83 8.33
C GLU A 158 20.02 -1.33 8.04
N GLU A 159 21.05 -0.56 8.44
CA GLU A 159 21.12 0.88 8.14
C GLU A 159 21.21 1.14 6.63
N MET A 160 22.01 0.37 5.90
CA MET A 160 22.09 0.46 4.44
C MET A 160 20.74 0.14 3.78
N PHE A 161 20.05 -0.88 4.26
CA PHE A 161 18.71 -1.25 3.77
C PHE A 161 17.70 -0.14 4.06
N LEU A 162 17.73 0.47 5.24
CA LEU A 162 16.89 1.62 5.57
C LEU A 162 17.12 2.80 4.62
N ARG A 163 18.38 3.14 4.35
CA ARG A 163 18.77 4.20 3.39
C ARG A 163 18.30 3.85 1.96
N LEU A 164 18.48 2.61 1.53
CA LEU A 164 18.02 2.15 0.20
C LEU A 164 16.49 2.26 0.07
N ARG A 165 15.75 1.83 1.10
CA ARG A 165 14.28 1.94 1.13
C ARG A 165 13.83 3.39 1.02
N PHE A 166 14.49 4.28 1.75
CA PHE A 166 14.19 5.71 1.72
C PHE A 166 14.32 6.28 0.30
N ILE A 167 15.45 5.99 -0.37
CA ILE A 167 15.69 6.39 -1.76
C ILE A 167 14.62 5.81 -2.69
N LEU A 168 14.30 4.52 -2.58
CA LEU A 168 13.29 3.88 -3.43
C LEU A 168 11.89 4.47 -3.22
N HIS A 169 11.54 4.79 -1.98
CA HIS A 169 10.27 5.44 -1.65
C HIS A 169 10.20 6.87 -2.21
N GLY A 170 11.28 7.63 -2.07
CA GLY A 170 11.46 8.93 -2.71
C GLY A 170 11.27 8.83 -4.23
N CYS A 171 11.99 7.92 -4.90
CA CYS A 171 11.85 7.66 -6.33
C CYS A 171 10.40 7.36 -6.75
N LYS A 172 9.69 6.51 -6.00
CA LYS A 172 8.27 6.22 -6.27
C LYS A 172 7.42 7.48 -6.16
N LYS A 173 7.63 8.28 -5.12
CA LYS A 173 6.94 9.56 -4.92
C LYS A 173 7.20 10.53 -6.06
N TYR A 174 8.46 10.72 -6.47
CA TYR A 174 8.83 11.56 -7.61
C TYR A 174 8.18 11.06 -8.91
N MET A 175 8.19 9.76 -9.17
CA MET A 175 7.52 9.20 -10.36
C MET A 175 6.01 9.45 -10.35
N THR A 176 5.33 9.28 -9.21
CA THR A 176 3.89 9.57 -9.12
C THR A 176 3.59 11.05 -9.31
N LEU A 177 4.42 11.96 -8.78
CA LEU A 177 4.29 13.40 -8.99
C LEU A 177 4.47 13.76 -10.47
N VAL A 178 5.54 13.28 -11.10
CA VAL A 178 5.78 13.53 -12.53
C VAL A 178 4.64 12.98 -13.38
N HIS A 179 4.16 11.77 -13.09
CA HIS A 179 3.04 11.17 -13.80
C HIS A 179 1.76 12.03 -13.71
N ASP A 180 1.40 12.50 -12.52
CA ASP A 180 0.25 13.39 -12.32
C ASP A 180 0.40 14.69 -13.13
N GLN A 181 1.59 15.29 -13.13
CA GLN A 181 1.85 16.53 -13.86
C GLN A 181 1.83 16.33 -15.38
N VAL A 182 2.31 15.19 -15.88
CA VAL A 182 2.18 14.80 -17.29
C VAL A 182 0.72 14.59 -17.68
N GLN A 183 -0.09 14.01 -16.79
CA GLN A 183 -1.54 13.88 -17.00
C GLN A 183 -2.20 15.26 -17.11
N GLN A 184 -1.89 16.17 -16.17
CA GLN A 184 -2.39 17.56 -16.22
C GLN A 184 -1.99 18.27 -17.52
N LEU A 185 -0.76 18.08 -17.98
CA LEU A 185 -0.28 18.62 -19.25
C LEU A 185 -1.09 18.09 -20.45
N SER A 186 -1.35 16.79 -20.46
CA SER A 186 -2.18 16.15 -21.50
C SER A 186 -3.60 16.71 -21.52
N ASP A 187 -4.21 16.92 -20.34
CA ASP A 187 -5.56 17.45 -20.22
C ASP A 187 -5.64 18.92 -20.67
N ILE A 188 -4.64 19.73 -20.33
CA ILE A 188 -4.52 21.12 -20.81
C ILE A 188 -4.37 21.13 -22.34
N HIS A 189 -3.53 20.27 -22.90
CA HIS A 189 -3.33 20.18 -24.35
C HIS A 189 -4.61 19.75 -25.08
N HIS A 190 -5.33 18.77 -24.53
CA HIS A 190 -6.63 18.35 -25.08
C HIS A 190 -7.65 19.49 -25.02
N SER A 191 -7.69 20.23 -23.91
CA SER A 191 -8.55 21.41 -23.73
C SER A 191 -8.21 22.55 -24.69
N MET A 192 -6.92 22.75 -25.02
CA MET A 192 -6.51 23.73 -26.03
C MET A 192 -6.97 23.35 -27.44
N LYS A 193 -6.96 22.04 -27.76
CA LYS A 193 -7.41 21.54 -29.07
C LYS A 193 -8.92 21.61 -29.26
N SER A 194 -9.71 21.51 -28.17
CA SER A 194 -11.17 21.58 -28.24
C SER A 194 -11.72 23.01 -28.32
N LEU A 195 -10.90 24.03 -28.07
CA LEU A 195 -11.29 25.44 -28.15
C LEU A 195 -11.31 25.97 -29.58
N ALA A 196 -12.34 26.78 -29.89
CA ALA A 196 -12.45 27.50 -31.15
C ALA A 196 -11.21 28.39 -31.39
N TYR A 197 -10.81 28.55 -32.65
CA TYR A 197 -9.61 29.32 -33.04
C TYR A 197 -9.62 30.77 -32.54
N LEU A 198 -10.81 31.37 -32.47
CA LEU A 198 -11.01 32.77 -32.08
C LEU A 198 -11.16 32.99 -30.57
N ASP A 199 -11.15 31.93 -29.75
CA ASP A 199 -11.20 32.08 -28.29
C ASP A 199 -9.80 32.40 -27.71
N VAL A 200 -9.40 33.65 -27.89
CA VAL A 200 -8.08 34.17 -27.47
C VAL A 200 -7.95 34.17 -25.94
N LEU A 201 -9.02 34.49 -25.21
CA LEU A 201 -9.03 34.54 -23.74
C LEU A 201 -8.92 33.13 -23.14
N GLY A 202 -9.66 32.15 -23.67
CA GLY A 202 -9.55 30.75 -23.25
C GLY A 202 -8.15 30.17 -23.50
N ARG A 203 -7.57 30.46 -24.67
CA ARG A 203 -6.19 30.06 -25.02
C ARG A 203 -5.14 30.72 -24.14
N PHE A 204 -5.28 32.01 -23.85
CA PHE A 204 -4.38 32.74 -22.95
C PHE A 204 -4.41 32.13 -21.53
N ARG A 205 -5.61 31.83 -21.01
CA ARG A 205 -5.78 31.20 -19.69
C ARG A 205 -5.13 29.81 -19.63
N LEU A 206 -5.31 28.98 -20.65
CA LEU A 206 -4.66 27.66 -20.71
C LEU A 206 -3.13 27.76 -20.86
N THR A 207 -2.64 28.78 -21.56
CA THR A 207 -1.21 29.06 -21.68
C THR A 207 -0.60 29.47 -20.34
N LEU A 208 -1.31 30.27 -19.54
CA LEU A 208 -0.92 30.60 -18.17
C LEU A 208 -0.90 29.36 -17.26
N LYS A 209 -1.93 28.51 -17.34
CA LYS A 209 -1.98 27.23 -16.60
C LYS A 209 -0.82 26.30 -16.98
N LEU A 210 -0.52 26.19 -18.27
CA LEU A 210 0.61 25.41 -18.78
C LEU A 210 1.95 25.92 -18.23
N SER A 211 2.13 27.25 -18.27
CA SER A 211 3.33 27.91 -17.75
C SER A 211 3.50 27.65 -16.25
N LYS A 212 2.39 27.69 -15.50
CA LYS A 212 2.37 27.38 -14.07
C LYS A 212 2.82 25.95 -13.80
N VAL A 213 2.22 24.95 -14.46
CA VAL A 213 2.55 23.53 -14.28
C VAL A 213 4.04 23.28 -14.56
N MET A 214 4.55 23.83 -15.67
CA MET A 214 5.96 23.67 -16.08
C MET A 214 6.96 24.26 -15.07
N LEU A 215 6.63 25.39 -14.44
CA LEU A 215 7.48 25.99 -13.40
C LEU A 215 7.33 25.30 -12.04
N THR A 216 6.17 24.71 -11.76
CA THR A 216 5.87 24.09 -10.45
C THR A 216 6.55 22.72 -10.30
N ILE A 217 6.66 21.93 -11.39
CA ILE A 217 7.31 20.61 -11.39
C ILE A 217 8.73 20.65 -10.78
N PRO A 218 9.69 21.43 -11.31
CA PRO A 218 11.06 21.46 -10.78
C PRO A 218 11.12 22.02 -9.35
N MET A 219 10.17 22.87 -8.97
CA MET A 219 10.11 23.43 -7.62
C MET A 219 9.62 22.43 -6.57
N ILE A 220 8.60 21.62 -6.89
CA ILE A 220 8.11 20.56 -6.00
C ILE A 220 9.21 19.51 -5.79
N ILE A 221 9.88 19.12 -6.88
CA ILE A 221 10.98 18.16 -6.82
C ILE A 221 12.10 18.71 -5.92
N GLN A 222 12.47 19.97 -6.09
CA GLN A 222 13.49 20.60 -5.26
C GLN A 222 13.08 20.73 -3.78
N ASP A 223 11.86 21.15 -3.47
CA ASP A 223 11.40 21.30 -2.08
C ASP A 223 11.40 19.94 -1.37
N GLU A 224 10.98 18.89 -2.07
CA GLU A 224 10.98 17.54 -1.53
C GLU A 224 12.40 17.00 -1.33
N MET A 225 13.30 17.19 -2.30
CA MET A 225 14.72 16.82 -2.14
C MET A 225 15.37 17.56 -0.96
N LYS A 226 15.07 18.85 -0.77
CA LYS A 226 15.58 19.64 0.36
C LYS A 226 15.05 19.12 1.70
N ARG A 227 13.78 18.71 1.77
CA ARG A 227 13.21 18.10 2.98
C ARG A 227 13.85 16.76 3.31
N GLU A 228 14.10 15.93 2.31
CA GLU A 228 14.76 14.64 2.48
C GLU A 228 16.18 14.82 3.04
N ILE A 229 16.96 15.73 2.46
CA ILE A 229 18.32 16.08 2.96
C ILE A 229 18.27 16.66 4.39
N ALA A 230 17.26 17.46 4.72
CA ALA A 230 17.11 18.04 6.05
C ALA A 230 16.73 17.00 7.11
N LEU A 231 15.94 15.97 6.74
CA LEU A 231 15.62 14.85 7.62
C LEU A 231 16.85 13.99 7.90
N GLU A 232 17.70 13.75 6.90
CA GLU A 232 18.97 13.03 7.05
C GLU A 232 19.98 13.80 7.93
N ALA A 233 20.06 15.13 7.77
CA ALA A 233 20.93 15.98 8.60
C ALA A 233 20.46 16.09 10.06
N GLY A 234 19.18 15.83 10.35
CA GLY A 234 18.62 15.81 11.70
C GLY A 234 18.97 14.55 12.51
N SER A 235 19.41 13.47 11.85
CA SER A 235 19.83 12.21 12.50
C SER A 235 21.33 12.09 12.74
N GLU A 236 22.15 12.93 12.11
CA GLU A 236 23.60 12.94 12.29
C GLU A 236 24.02 14.14 13.15
N GLN A 237 23.98 13.97 14.48
CA GLN A 237 24.72 14.83 15.39
C GLN A 237 25.81 13.99 16.07
N GLU A 238 27.06 14.42 15.86
CA GLU A 238 28.34 13.82 16.27
C GLU A 238 28.90 12.71 15.37
N ASP A 239 29.52 13.05 14.23
CA ASP A 239 30.99 13.03 14.09
C ASP A 239 31.43 13.27 12.62
N SER A 240 32.41 14.17 12.46
CA SER A 240 33.37 14.26 11.35
C SER A 240 32.95 14.21 9.85
N THR A 241 31.87 14.84 9.38
CA THR A 241 31.56 14.89 7.92
C THR A 241 31.62 16.29 7.26
N LYS A 242 32.75 17.00 7.40
CA LYS A 242 33.11 18.09 6.48
C LYS A 242 33.73 17.63 5.14
N LYS A 243 33.81 16.31 4.87
CA LYS A 243 34.46 15.77 3.66
C LYS A 243 33.57 15.03 2.65
N ASN A 244 32.32 14.70 2.99
CA ASN A 244 31.39 13.99 2.07
C ASN A 244 30.25 14.86 1.51
N ALA A 245 30.32 16.18 1.65
CA ALA A 245 29.36 17.11 1.05
C ALA A 245 29.39 17.15 -0.50
N GLY A 246 30.34 16.44 -1.13
CA GLY A 246 30.60 16.52 -2.57
C GLY A 246 29.76 15.61 -3.46
N ILE A 247 29.01 14.64 -2.92
CA ILE A 247 28.32 13.62 -3.75
C ILE A 247 26.79 13.72 -3.70
N VAL A 248 26.21 14.32 -2.65
CA VAL A 248 24.73 14.33 -2.46
C VAL A 248 24.10 15.74 -2.53
N GLY A 249 24.88 16.81 -2.55
CA GLY A 249 24.36 18.17 -2.33
C GLY A 249 24.50 19.13 -3.51
N THR A 250 23.96 18.83 -4.69
CA THR A 250 23.70 19.89 -5.68
C THR A 250 22.20 20.13 -5.75
N VAL A 251 21.74 21.10 -4.96
CA VAL A 251 20.38 21.66 -5.09
C VAL A 251 20.23 22.17 -6.53
N PHE A 252 19.25 21.65 -7.26
CA PHE A 252 19.09 21.85 -8.70
C PHE A 252 18.88 23.34 -9.08
N LEU A 253 18.26 24.14 -8.21
CA LEU A 253 18.05 25.57 -8.34
C LEU A 253 18.71 26.32 -7.18
N ASN A 254 19.52 27.32 -7.51
CA ASN A 254 20.03 28.30 -6.54
C ASN A 254 18.86 28.96 -5.77
N ASP A 255 19.01 29.20 -4.46
CA ASP A 255 17.98 29.79 -3.59
C ASP A 255 17.41 31.11 -4.11
N ARG A 256 18.23 31.89 -4.80
CA ARG A 256 17.79 33.12 -5.49
C ARG A 256 16.80 32.81 -6.62
N VAL A 257 17.08 31.79 -7.41
CA VAL A 257 16.23 31.35 -8.54
C VAL A 257 14.93 30.76 -8.01
N GLU A 258 14.99 29.96 -6.94
CA GLU A 258 13.79 29.42 -6.29
C GLU A 258 12.86 30.52 -5.77
N THR A 259 13.42 31.55 -5.13
CA THR A 259 12.64 32.70 -4.63
C THR A 259 11.96 33.47 -5.77
N VAL A 260 12.65 33.64 -6.90
CA VAL A 260 12.08 34.28 -8.09
C VAL A 260 10.96 33.43 -8.69
N LEU A 261 11.18 32.13 -8.83
CA LEU A 261 10.17 31.20 -9.35
C LEU A 261 8.91 31.17 -8.48
N LYS A 262 9.04 31.15 -7.14
CA LYS A 262 7.89 31.26 -6.20
C LYS A 262 7.07 32.53 -6.43
N LYS A 263 7.74 33.68 -6.64
CA LYS A 263 7.08 34.96 -6.94
C LYS A 263 6.37 34.94 -8.29
N VAL A 264 6.99 34.35 -9.32
CA VAL A 264 6.39 34.22 -10.66
C VAL A 264 5.15 33.32 -10.62
N VAL A 265 5.23 32.16 -9.97
CA VAL A 265 4.08 31.27 -9.80
C VAL A 265 2.94 31.96 -9.04
N SER A 266 3.24 32.66 -7.95
CA SER A 266 2.25 33.42 -7.18
C SER A 266 1.60 34.57 -7.98
N ALA A 267 2.37 35.23 -8.85
CA ALA A 267 1.85 36.25 -9.75
C ALA A 267 0.90 35.64 -10.80
N ILE A 268 1.25 34.47 -11.35
CA ILE A 268 0.38 33.72 -12.28
C ILE A 268 -0.92 33.28 -11.58
N GLU A 269 -0.85 32.79 -10.34
CA GLU A 269 -2.03 32.41 -9.56
C GLU A 269 -2.96 33.58 -9.28
N THR A 270 -2.38 34.74 -8.99
CA THR A 270 -3.15 35.97 -8.82
C THR A 270 -3.84 36.30 -10.14
N GLY A 271 -3.11 36.32 -11.26
CA GLY A 271 -3.68 36.56 -12.60
C GLY A 271 -4.80 35.61 -12.99
N GLU A 272 -4.70 34.31 -12.65
CA GLU A 272 -5.75 33.31 -12.91
C GLU A 272 -7.04 33.53 -12.12
N ARG A 273 -7.00 34.25 -11.00
CA ARG A 273 -8.19 34.59 -10.19
C ARG A 273 -8.95 35.80 -10.73
N TRP A 274 -8.29 36.67 -11.49
CA TRP A 274 -8.88 37.89 -12.07
C TRP A 274 -9.39 37.70 -13.51
N VAL A 275 -9.15 36.52 -14.11
CA VAL A 275 -9.57 36.10 -15.47
C VAL A 275 -10.53 34.92 -15.36
#